data_AF-A0A7V2TUN7-F1
#
_entry.id   AF-A0A7V2TUN7-F1
#
_cell.length_a   1.000
_cell.length_b   1.000
_cell.length_c   1.000
_cell.angle_alpha   90.00
_cell.angle_beta   90.00
_cell.angle_gamma   90.00
#
_symmetry.space_group_name_H-M   'P 1'
#
loop_
_entity.id
_entity.type
_entity.pdbx_description
1 polymer ?
#
loop_
_entity_poly.entity_id
_entity_poly.type
_entity_poly.pdbx_seq_one_letter_code
_entity_poly.pdbx_strand_id
1 'polypeptide(L)'
;MSSTTSGLAGPLTDPERRDLLEVIEDRHGASCTMVTSQLSIDNWHERIGDPTNADPILARLFHNVHRTNLKGASMIRKLKLGAP
;
A
#
# COMPACT_ATOMS: atom_id res chain seq x y z
N MET A 1 11.71 28.35 -3.41
CA MET A 1 10.76 27.69 -2.49
C MET A 1 9.62 27.17 -3.34
N SER A 2 9.39 25.85 -3.31
CA SER A 2 8.23 25.08 -3.80
C SER A 2 8.71 23.69 -4.21
N SER A 3 9.14 22.91 -3.22
CA SER A 3 9.46 21.50 -3.44
C SER A 3 8.14 20.73 -3.56
N THR A 4 8.00 20.06 -4.69
CA THR A 4 6.88 19.24 -5.14
C THR A 4 6.40 18.25 -4.07
N THR A 5 5.18 18.44 -3.56
CA THR A 5 4.42 17.42 -2.81
C THR A 5 4.01 16.32 -3.81
N SER A 6 4.95 15.44 -4.13
CA SER A 6 4.72 14.35 -5.08
C SER A 6 3.99 13.20 -4.37
N GLY A 7 2.69 13.06 -4.65
CA GLY A 7 2.18 11.80 -5.19
C GLY A 7 1.50 10.78 -4.27
N LEU A 8 1.11 11.09 -3.03
CA LEU A 8 0.21 10.20 -2.28
C LEU A 8 -1.21 10.76 -2.36
N ALA A 9 -2.07 10.09 -3.14
CA ALA A 9 -3.50 10.37 -3.17
C ALA A 9 -4.09 10.33 -1.75
N GLY A 10 -5.16 11.09 -1.51
CA GLY A 10 -5.86 11.13 -0.22
C GLY A 10 -6.42 9.78 0.21
N PRO A 11 -7.17 9.73 1.31
CA PRO A 11 -7.85 8.52 1.74
C PRO A 11 -8.63 7.90 0.57
N LEU A 12 -8.76 6.58 0.56
CA LEU A 12 -9.61 5.91 -0.43
C LEU A 12 -11.02 6.51 -0.40
N THR A 13 -11.79 6.34 -1.45
CA THR A 13 -13.23 6.61 -1.43
C THR A 13 -13.95 5.40 -0.84
N ASP A 14 -15.18 5.58 -0.36
CA ASP A 14 -15.97 4.49 0.21
C ASP A 14 -16.13 3.26 -0.71
N PRO A 15 -16.39 3.39 -2.03
CA PRO A 15 -16.39 2.23 -2.92
C PRO A 15 -15.01 1.57 -3.00
N GLU A 16 -13.93 2.33 -3.16
CA GLU A 16 -12.57 1.77 -3.24
C GLU A 16 -12.17 1.00 -1.96
N ARG A 17 -12.60 1.47 -0.78
CA ARG A 17 -12.38 0.76 0.50
C ARG A 17 -13.10 -0.59 0.52
N ARG A 18 -14.36 -0.63 0.06
CA ARG A 18 -15.17 -1.85 0.05
C ARG A 18 -14.65 -2.86 -0.94
N ASP A 19 -14.31 -2.40 -2.14
CA ASP A 19 -13.73 -3.25 -3.19
C ASP A 19 -12.40 -3.86 -2.71
N LEU A 20 -11.57 -3.08 -2.02
CA LEU A 20 -10.34 -3.58 -1.42
C LEU A 20 -10.61 -4.65 -0.36
N LEU A 21 -11.59 -4.42 0.53
CA LEU A 21 -11.96 -5.40 1.55
C LEU A 21 -12.44 -6.71 0.91
N GLU A 22 -13.31 -6.65 -0.10
CA GLU A 22 -13.83 -7.83 -0.81
C GLU A 22 -12.70 -8.69 -1.38
N VAL A 23 -11.75 -8.07 -2.10
CA VAL A 23 -10.61 -8.78 -2.68
C VAL A 23 -9.71 -9.38 -1.60
N ILE A 24 -9.44 -8.66 -0.51
CA ILE A 24 -8.62 -9.18 0.59
C ILE A 24 -9.33 -10.33 1.34
N GLU A 25 -10.65 -10.26 1.49
CA GLU A 25 -11.46 -11.30 2.10
C GLU A 25 -11.46 -12.58 1.28
N ASP A 26 -11.73 -12.50 -0.02
CA ASP A 26 -11.75 -13.65 -0.92
C ASP A 26 -10.38 -14.35 -0.98
N ARG A 27 -9.29 -13.58 -0.93
CA ARG A 27 -7.92 -14.13 -0.98
C ARG A 27 -7.45 -14.70 0.35
N HIS A 28 -8.02 -14.27 1.47
CA HIS A 28 -7.53 -14.63 2.79
C HIS A 28 -7.66 -16.13 3.06
N GLY A 29 -6.54 -16.81 3.30
CA GLY A 29 -6.50 -18.25 3.55
C GLY A 29 -6.56 -19.13 2.30
N ALA A 30 -6.85 -18.56 1.12
CA ALA A 30 -6.88 -19.30 -0.15
C ALA A 30 -5.52 -19.35 -0.85
N SER A 31 -4.74 -18.25 -0.83
CA SER A 31 -3.43 -18.18 -1.49
C SER A 31 -2.54 -17.06 -0.92
N CYS A 32 -1.26 -17.06 -1.29
CA CYS A 32 -0.34 -15.97 -0.93
C CYS A 32 -0.71 -14.67 -1.67
N THR A 33 -0.68 -13.54 -0.97
CA THR A 33 -0.96 -12.21 -1.54
C THR A 33 0.26 -11.31 -1.35
N MET A 34 0.83 -10.82 -2.46
CA MET A 34 1.92 -9.86 -2.44
C MET A 34 1.39 -8.46 -2.65
N VAL A 35 1.81 -7.54 -1.78
CA VAL A 35 1.38 -6.14 -1.81
C VAL A 35 2.60 -5.24 -1.76
N THR A 36 2.66 -4.30 -2.69
CA THR A 36 3.74 -3.30 -2.76
C THR A 36 3.17 -1.91 -2.57
N SER A 37 3.72 -1.14 -1.65
CA SER A 37 3.29 0.23 -1.42
C SER A 37 4.46 1.14 -1.08
N GLN A 38 4.30 2.41 -1.43
CA GLN A 38 5.20 3.48 -0.99
C GLN A 38 4.80 4.04 0.38
N LEU A 39 3.64 3.63 0.92
CA LEU A 39 3.21 3.97 2.27
C LEU A 39 3.86 3.04 3.29
N SER A 40 4.36 3.63 4.38
CA SER A 40 4.65 2.88 5.60
C SER A 40 3.37 2.22 6.10
N ILE A 41 3.49 1.01 6.66
CA ILE A 41 2.36 0.25 7.22
C ILE A 41 1.56 1.10 8.22
N ASP A 42 2.23 1.92 9.02
CA ASP A 42 1.59 2.78 10.01
C ASP A 42 0.59 3.78 9.40
N ASN A 43 0.78 4.14 8.12
CA ASN A 43 -0.09 5.07 7.39
C ASN A 43 -1.20 4.36 6.60
N TRP A 44 -1.26 3.02 6.64
CA TRP A 44 -2.29 2.27 5.91
C TRP A 44 -3.67 2.46 6.51
N HIS A 45 -3.77 2.52 7.84
CA HIS A 45 -5.04 2.74 8.53
C HIS A 45 -5.66 4.07 8.11
N GLU A 46 -4.88 5.15 8.17
CA GLU A 46 -5.29 6.48 7.71
C GLU A 46 -5.61 6.52 6.21
N ARG A 47 -4.78 5.86 5.38
CA ARG A 47 -4.98 5.85 3.92
C ARG A 47 -6.23 5.08 3.51
N ILE A 48 -6.48 3.93 4.11
CA ILE A 48 -7.71 3.18 3.85
C ILE A 48 -8.86 4.03 4.35
N GLY A 49 -8.78 4.58 5.56
CA GLY A 49 -9.84 5.36 6.19
C GLY A 49 -11.01 4.48 6.63
N ASP A 50 -11.86 5.02 7.51
CA ASP A 50 -12.99 4.30 8.15
C ASP A 50 -12.57 2.99 8.84
N PRO A 51 -12.50 2.96 10.19
CA PRO A 51 -12.12 1.77 10.96
C PRO A 51 -12.92 0.51 10.60
N THR A 52 -14.19 0.67 10.20
CA THR A 52 -15.08 -0.44 9.82
C THR A 52 -14.51 -1.26 8.65
N ASN A 53 -13.78 -0.61 7.74
CA ASN A 53 -13.16 -1.25 6.58
C ASN A 53 -11.64 -1.44 6.81
N ALA A 54 -10.98 -0.47 7.45
CA ALA A 54 -9.54 -0.52 7.69
C ALA A 54 -9.13 -1.66 8.62
N ASP A 55 -9.81 -1.85 9.75
CA ASP A 55 -9.40 -2.87 10.73
C ASP A 55 -9.50 -4.29 10.15
N PRO A 56 -10.59 -4.68 9.45
CA PRO A 56 -10.69 -6.01 8.86
C PRO A 56 -9.72 -6.25 7.69
N ILE A 57 -9.39 -5.22 6.89
CA ILE A 57 -8.37 -5.32 5.83
C ILE A 57 -6.99 -5.60 6.45
N LEU A 58 -6.59 -4.78 7.42
CA LEU A 58 -5.26 -4.87 8.02
C LEU A 58 -5.09 -6.14 8.84
N ALA A 59 -6.15 -6.59 9.54
CA ALA A 59 -6.15 -7.86 10.24
C ALA A 59 -5.80 -9.02 9.30
N ARG A 60 -6.39 -9.07 8.10
CA ARG A 60 -6.16 -10.15 7.13
C ARG A 60 -4.80 -10.06 6.45
N LEU A 61 -4.35 -8.86 6.11
CA LEU A 61 -3.05 -8.65 5.46
C LEU A 61 -1.88 -8.93 6.40
N PHE A 62 -1.99 -8.54 7.68
CA PHE A 62 -0.87 -8.60 8.62
C PHE A 62 -0.87 -9.82 9.54
N HIS A 63 -1.92 -10.64 9.55
CA HIS A 63 -1.97 -11.85 10.36
C HIS A 63 -0.79 -12.80 10.09
N ASN A 64 -0.32 -12.90 8.85
CA ASN A 64 0.82 -13.75 8.47
C ASN A 64 1.68 -13.11 7.37
N VAL A 65 2.25 -11.94 7.65
CA VAL A 65 2.99 -11.14 6.66
C VAL A 65 4.50 -11.32 6.76
N HIS A 66 5.16 -11.43 5.59
CA HIS A 66 6.58 -11.19 5.46
C HIS A 66 6.82 -9.76 4.94
N ARG A 67 7.38 -8.90 5.79
CA ARG A 67 7.64 -7.49 5.46
C ARG A 67 9.07 -7.29 4.95
N THR A 68 9.19 -6.72 3.75
CA THR A 68 10.47 -6.30 3.18
C THR A 68 10.45 -4.80 2.90
N ASN A 69 11.22 -4.03 3.66
CA ASN A 69 11.37 -2.59 3.43
C ASN A 69 12.39 -2.34 2.32
N LEU A 70 11.90 -1.94 1.14
CA LEU A 70 12.75 -1.61 0.00
C LEU A 70 13.43 -0.25 0.23
N LYS A 71 14.74 -0.20 0.00
CA LYS A 71 15.56 1.02 0.08
C LYS A 71 16.33 1.22 -1.22
N GLY A 72 16.61 2.48 -1.55
CA GLY A 72 17.45 2.85 -2.70
C GLY A 72 16.79 3.84 -3.64
N ALA A 73 17.59 4.40 -4.55
CA ALA A 73 17.11 5.34 -5.55
C ALA A 73 16.28 4.63 -6.64
N SER A 74 15.30 5.35 -7.20
CA SER A 74 14.46 4.89 -8.30
C SER A 74 15.27 4.28 -9.44
N MET A 75 14.96 3.02 -9.80
CA MET A 75 15.59 2.35 -10.93
C MET A 75 15.36 3.10 -12.24
N ILE A 76 14.18 3.72 -12.43
CA ILE A 76 13.89 4.52 -13.63
C ILE A 76 14.84 5.71 -13.74
N ARG A 77 15.12 6.40 -12.62
CA ARG A 77 16.11 7.49 -12.62
C ARG A 77 17.51 6.97 -12.95
N LYS A 78 17.93 5.85 -12.36
CA LYS A 78 19.24 5.24 -12.64
C LYS A 78 19.42 4.91 -14.12
N LEU A 79 18.38 4.34 -14.75
CA LEU A 79 18.40 3.99 -16.18
C LEU A 79 18.39 5.23 -17.10
N LYS A 80 17.63 6.27 -16.75
CA LYS A 80 17.55 7.51 -17.55
C LYS A 80 18.80 8.39 -17.47
N LEU A 81 19.53 8.32 -16.37
CA LEU A 81 20.76 9.09 -16.17
C LEU A 81 21.97 8.49 -16.93
N GLY A 82 21.77 7.46 -17.75
CA GLY A 82 22.84 6.86 -18.56
C GLY A 82 24.03 6.47 -17.69
N ALA A 83 23.77 5.81 -16.56
CA ALA A 83 24.87 5.26 -15.78
C ALA A 83 25.68 4.30 -16.67
N PRO A 84 27.04 4.31 -16.62
CA PRO A 84 27.81 3.16 -17.11
C PRO A 84 27.38 1.87 -16.40
#